data_AF-A0A435URD5-F1
#
_entry.id   AF-A0A435URD5-F1
#
_cell.length_a   1.000
_cell.length_b   1.000
_cell.length_c   1.000
_cell.angle_alpha   90.00
_cell.angle_beta   90.00
_cell.angle_gamma   90.00
#
_symmetry.space_group_name_H-M   'P 1'
#
loop_
_entity.id
_entity.type
_entity.pdbx_description
1 polymer ?
#
loop_
_entity_poly.entity_id
_entity_poly.type
_entity_poly.pdbx_seq_one_letter_code
_entity_poly.pdbx_strand_id
1 'polypeptide(L)'
;MAAVQTSGERALNKVAIVAVLLVTIIFLAPIYWIVATSFKPRNLATTIPPTVMFEPTISPFVKLFTKRSQLRSPPSAEEYAAAPWWERVVFDGGEKIVRDGKGQVQWSGYPSRFLNSLIIAITSTVLAVGMGTFTAYGFSRFKVKGEADLLFFILSTRMLPAVVVAIPMFLMYRAVGLNDTHLGLIILYT
;
A
#
# COMPACT_ATOMS: atom_id res chain seq x y z
N MET A 1 25.43 -3.49 -35.37
CA MET A 1 26.36 -4.63 -35.55
C MET A 1 26.03 -5.67 -34.49
N ALA A 2 25.59 -6.87 -34.87
CA ALA A 2 25.34 -7.94 -33.91
C ALA A 2 26.69 -8.47 -33.41
N ALA A 3 26.96 -8.37 -32.10
CA ALA A 3 28.15 -8.94 -31.50
C ALA A 3 28.13 -10.47 -31.73
N VAL A 4 29.19 -11.01 -32.33
CA VAL A 4 29.35 -12.46 -32.52
C VAL A 4 29.58 -13.09 -31.15
N GLN A 5 28.51 -13.58 -30.53
CA GLN A 5 28.58 -14.26 -29.23
C GLN A 5 29.20 -15.65 -29.39
N THR A 6 30.27 -15.89 -28.64
CA THR A 6 30.93 -17.20 -28.52
C THR A 6 30.01 -18.23 -27.86
N SER A 7 30.28 -19.52 -28.08
CA SER A 7 29.49 -20.62 -27.48
C SER A 7 29.46 -20.57 -25.94
N GLY A 8 30.57 -20.13 -25.33
CA GLY A 8 30.69 -19.94 -23.88
C GLY A 8 29.82 -18.79 -23.35
N GLU A 9 29.79 -17.66 -24.04
CA GLU A 9 28.91 -16.53 -23.69
C GLU A 9 27.43 -16.89 -23.80
N ARG A 10 27.05 -17.68 -24.82
CA ARG A 10 25.67 -18.17 -24.96
C ARG A 10 25.28 -19.09 -23.80
N ALA A 11 26.18 -19.95 -23.34
CA ALA A 11 25.93 -20.82 -22.19
C ALA A 11 25.82 -20.02 -20.89
N LEU A 12 26.74 -19.08 -20.65
CA LEU A 12 26.70 -18.17 -19.50
C LEU A 12 25.41 -17.35 -19.47
N ASN A 13 24.98 -16.80 -20.61
CA ASN A 13 23.73 -16.04 -20.71
C ASN A 13 22.51 -16.90 -20.35
N LYS A 14 22.48 -18.17 -20.78
CA LYS A 14 21.40 -19.09 -20.40
C LYS A 14 21.38 -19.35 -18.90
N VAL A 15 22.55 -19.58 -18.29
CA VAL A 15 22.67 -19.74 -16.83
C VAL A 15 22.24 -18.47 -16.10
N ALA A 16 22.66 -17.30 -16.56
CA ALA A 16 22.26 -16.02 -15.99
C ALA A 16 20.75 -15.79 -16.09
N ILE A 17 20.12 -16.12 -17.22
CA ILE A 17 18.66 -16.05 -17.39
C ILE A 17 17.96 -16.97 -16.40
N VAL A 18 18.40 -18.23 -16.28
CA VAL A 18 17.83 -19.18 -15.31
C VAL A 18 17.99 -18.67 -13.87
N ALA A 19 19.16 -18.14 -13.53
CA ALA A 19 19.42 -17.56 -12.21
C ALA A 19 18.50 -16.36 -11.93
N VAL A 20 18.34 -15.44 -12.89
CA VAL A 20 17.43 -14.30 -12.78
C VAL A 20 15.98 -14.77 -12.59
N LEU A 21 15.53 -15.76 -13.37
CA LEU A 21 14.17 -16.31 -13.23
C LEU A 21 13.93 -16.94 -11.85
N LEU A 22 14.89 -17.72 -11.35
CA LEU A 22 14.82 -18.31 -10.01
C LEU A 22 14.75 -17.22 -8.93
N VAL A 23 15.61 -16.20 -9.01
CA VAL A 23 15.59 -15.06 -8.10
C VAL A 23 14.24 -14.34 -8.19
N THR A 24 13.73 -14.05 -9.38
CA THR A 24 12.42 -13.43 -9.57
C THR A 24 11.31 -14.23 -8.89
N ILE A 25 11.29 -15.56 -9.04
CA ILE A 25 10.28 -16.41 -8.39
C ILE A 25 10.36 -16.28 -6.86
N ILE A 26 11.56 -16.28 -6.29
CA ILE A 26 11.76 -16.10 -4.83
C ILE A 26 11.22 -14.74 -4.37
N PHE A 27 11.51 -13.66 -5.11
CA PHE A 27 11.03 -12.31 -4.79
C PHE A 27 9.52 -12.14 -5.00
N LEU A 28 8.91 -12.90 -5.91
CA LEU A 28 7.46 -12.88 -6.13
C LEU A 28 6.69 -13.75 -5.12
N ALA A 29 7.34 -14.67 -4.42
CA ALA A 29 6.67 -15.57 -3.49
C ALA A 29 5.87 -14.83 -2.37
N PRO A 30 6.39 -13.75 -1.74
CA PRO A 30 5.61 -12.97 -0.77
C PRO A 30 4.43 -12.23 -1.41
N ILE A 31 4.57 -11.76 -2.65
CA ILE A 31 3.48 -11.08 -3.37
C ILE A 31 2.38 -12.09 -3.70
N TYR A 32 2.76 -13.27 -4.21
CA TYR A 32 1.84 -14.38 -4.42
C TYR A 32 1.10 -14.73 -3.12
N TRP A 33 1.81 -14.79 -2.00
CA TRP A 33 1.20 -15.06 -0.70
C TRP A 33 0.16 -14.01 -0.32
N ILE A 34 0.49 -12.72 -0.44
CA ILE A 34 -0.44 -11.61 -0.14
C ILE A 34 -1.69 -11.71 -1.02
N VAL A 35 -1.51 -11.91 -2.32
CA VAL A 35 -2.64 -12.04 -3.25
C VAL A 35 -3.48 -13.27 -2.90
N ALA A 36 -2.87 -14.44 -2.71
CA ALA A 36 -3.57 -15.65 -2.33
C ALA A 36 -4.36 -15.46 -1.02
N THR A 37 -3.76 -14.86 0.01
CA THR A 37 -4.44 -14.59 1.29
C THR A 37 -5.61 -13.61 1.17
N SER A 38 -5.59 -12.69 0.20
CA SER A 38 -6.71 -11.77 -0.03
C SER A 38 -7.99 -12.46 -0.51
N PHE A 39 -7.87 -13.67 -1.08
CA PHE A 39 -8.99 -14.52 -1.49
C PHE A 39 -9.33 -15.62 -0.46
N LYS A 40 -8.60 -15.72 0.65
CA LYS A 40 -8.87 -16.75 1.67
C LYS A 40 -10.09 -16.38 2.53
N PRO A 41 -10.96 -17.35 2.86
CA PRO A 41 -11.97 -17.19 3.90
C PRO A 41 -11.34 -16.80 5.25
N ARG A 42 -12.04 -15.97 6.06
CA ARG A 42 -11.52 -15.44 7.33
C ARG A 42 -11.14 -16.52 8.34
N ASN A 43 -11.91 -17.61 8.39
CA ASN A 43 -11.65 -18.76 9.26
C ASN A 43 -10.38 -19.51 8.88
N LEU A 44 -9.96 -19.48 7.60
CA LEU A 44 -8.74 -20.13 7.10
C LEU A 44 -7.52 -19.20 7.11
N ALA A 45 -7.73 -17.87 7.13
CA ALA A 45 -6.65 -16.89 7.09
C ALA A 45 -5.77 -16.90 8.36
N THR A 46 -6.31 -17.35 9.50
CA THR A 46 -5.61 -17.36 10.80
C THR A 46 -5.31 -18.78 11.31
N THR A 47 -5.44 -19.81 10.48
CA THR A 47 -5.17 -21.20 10.91
C THR A 47 -3.67 -21.48 10.97
N ILE A 48 -3.27 -22.28 11.96
CA ILE A 48 -1.92 -22.81 12.10
C ILE A 48 -2.06 -24.34 12.02
N PRO A 49 -1.44 -25.04 11.05
CA PRO A 49 -0.54 -24.54 10.00
C PRO A 49 -1.26 -23.73 8.89
N PRO A 50 -0.53 -22.89 8.15
CA PRO A 50 -1.14 -22.06 7.12
C PRO A 50 -1.61 -22.90 5.92
N THR A 51 -2.87 -22.76 5.55
CA THR A 51 -3.47 -23.50 4.43
C THR A 51 -3.05 -22.89 3.10
N VAL A 52 -2.48 -23.70 2.21
CA VAL A 52 -2.08 -23.26 0.86
C VAL A 52 -3.22 -23.48 -0.14
N MET A 53 -3.94 -24.60 0.00
CA MET A 53 -5.11 -24.94 -0.81
C MET A 53 -6.37 -24.48 -0.09
N PHE A 54 -7.21 -23.72 -0.78
CA PHE A 54 -8.47 -23.20 -0.27
C PHE A 54 -9.41 -22.92 -1.44
N GLU A 55 -10.72 -22.83 -1.14
CA GLU A 55 -11.71 -22.35 -2.10
C GLU A 55 -11.68 -20.82 -2.13
N PRO A 56 -11.32 -20.19 -3.27
CA PRO A 56 -11.24 -18.73 -3.34
C PRO A 56 -12.60 -18.07 -3.10
N THR A 57 -12.61 -17.02 -2.28
CA THR A 57 -13.80 -16.23 -2.00
C THR A 57 -13.53 -14.74 -2.19
N ILE A 58 -14.56 -14.02 -2.64
CA ILE A 58 -14.54 -12.56 -2.76
C ILE A 58 -15.09 -11.86 -1.49
N SER A 59 -15.45 -12.62 -0.47
CA SER A 59 -15.98 -12.09 0.80
C SER A 59 -15.10 -11.00 1.41
N PRO A 60 -13.74 -11.09 1.43
CA PRO A 60 -12.90 -10.05 2.04
C PRO A 60 -13.03 -8.70 1.32
N PHE A 61 -13.25 -8.69 0.01
CA PHE A 61 -13.43 -7.47 -0.78
C PHE A 61 -14.77 -6.80 -0.48
N VAL A 62 -15.88 -7.56 -0.45
CA VAL A 62 -17.19 -7.01 -0.05
C VAL A 62 -17.11 -6.42 1.37
N LYS A 63 -16.43 -7.15 2.26
CA LYS A 63 -16.19 -6.77 3.66
C LYS A 63 -15.29 -5.55 3.82
N LEU A 64 -14.42 -5.27 2.85
CA LEU A 64 -13.52 -4.11 2.83
C LEU A 64 -14.28 -2.83 2.53
N PHE A 65 -15.24 -2.87 1.62
CA PHE A 65 -16.00 -1.69 1.19
C PHE A 65 -17.26 -1.42 2.02
N THR A 66 -17.70 -2.37 2.83
CA THR A 66 -18.95 -2.24 3.61
C THR A 66 -18.69 -2.20 5.11
N LYS A 67 -19.47 -1.40 5.83
CA LYS A 67 -19.45 -1.40 7.30
C LYS A 67 -20.33 -2.55 7.79
N ARG A 68 -19.83 -3.30 8.76
CA ARG A 68 -20.44 -4.56 9.23
C ARG A 68 -20.60 -4.56 10.75
N SER A 69 -21.60 -5.28 11.24
CA SER A 69 -21.80 -5.62 12.64
C SER A 69 -21.84 -7.15 12.79
N GLN A 70 -21.44 -7.66 13.95
CA GLN A 70 -21.54 -9.08 14.25
C GLN A 70 -23.01 -9.46 14.48
N LEU A 71 -23.45 -10.57 13.88
CA LEU A 71 -24.77 -11.11 14.11
C LEU A 71 -24.86 -11.73 15.51
N ARG A 72 -25.95 -11.45 16.23
CA ARG A 72 -26.25 -12.09 17.53
C ARG A 72 -26.98 -13.43 17.36
N SER A 73 -27.76 -13.54 16.30
CA SER A 73 -28.51 -14.73 15.92
C SER A 73 -28.36 -14.95 14.41
N PRO A 74 -28.43 -16.19 13.92
CA PRO A 74 -28.48 -16.47 12.48
C PRO A 74 -29.61 -15.68 11.80
N PRO A 75 -29.43 -15.23 10.54
CA PRO A 75 -30.48 -14.54 9.80
C PRO A 75 -31.66 -15.49 9.55
N SER A 76 -32.88 -14.94 9.47
CA SER A 76 -34.05 -15.76 9.12
C SER A 76 -33.94 -16.26 7.67
N ALA A 77 -34.58 -17.39 7.37
CA ALA A 77 -34.56 -17.95 6.02
C ALA A 77 -35.11 -16.98 4.96
N GLU A 78 -36.13 -16.20 5.33
CA GLU A 78 -36.72 -15.15 4.49
C GLU A 78 -35.75 -13.98 4.26
N GLU A 79 -35.04 -13.55 5.32
CA GLU A 79 -34.04 -12.47 5.23
C GLU A 79 -32.87 -12.86 4.33
N TYR A 80 -32.39 -14.11 4.44
CA TYR A 80 -31.31 -14.61 3.58
C TYR A 80 -31.74 -14.72 2.11
N ALA A 81 -32.96 -15.20 1.86
CA ALA A 81 -33.50 -15.34 0.50
C ALA A 81 -33.73 -13.98 -0.18
N ALA A 82 -34.20 -12.98 0.56
CA ALA A 82 -34.40 -11.62 0.05
C ALA A 82 -33.10 -10.85 -0.18
N ALA A 83 -32.02 -11.25 0.48
CA ALA A 83 -30.74 -10.55 0.40
C ALA A 83 -30.02 -10.76 -0.95
N PRO A 84 -29.37 -9.72 -1.49
CA PRO A 84 -28.46 -9.86 -2.62
C PRO A 84 -27.30 -10.84 -2.33
N TRP A 85 -26.72 -11.41 -3.38
CA TRP A 85 -25.63 -12.40 -3.25
C TRP A 85 -24.45 -11.92 -2.38
N TRP A 86 -24.10 -10.63 -2.44
CA TRP A 86 -22.97 -10.07 -1.69
C TRP A 86 -23.29 -9.87 -0.21
N GLU A 87 -24.56 -9.71 0.15
CA GLU A 87 -25.01 -9.70 1.55
C GLU A 87 -25.02 -11.12 2.13
N ARG A 88 -25.45 -12.11 1.33
CA ARG A 88 -25.42 -13.53 1.71
C ARG A 88 -24.00 -13.98 2.09
N VAL A 89 -23.01 -13.61 1.29
CA VAL A 89 -21.59 -13.90 1.58
C VAL A 89 -21.10 -13.26 2.89
N VAL A 90 -21.69 -12.15 3.31
CA VAL A 90 -21.38 -11.51 4.61
C VAL A 90 -22.09 -12.24 5.76
N PHE A 91 -23.35 -12.66 5.54
CA PHE A 91 -24.11 -13.49 6.47
C PHE A 91 -23.46 -14.84 6.75
N ASP A 92 -22.96 -15.51 5.70
CA ASP A 92 -22.23 -16.78 5.82
C ASP A 92 -20.99 -16.64 6.72
N GLY A 93 -20.46 -15.41 6.84
CA GLY A 93 -19.36 -15.06 7.74
C GLY A 93 -19.77 -14.63 9.15
N GLY A 94 -21.05 -14.76 9.54
CA GLY A 94 -21.57 -14.38 10.85
C GLY A 94 -21.77 -12.87 11.05
N GLU A 95 -21.82 -12.09 9.97
CA GLU A 95 -21.87 -10.63 10.02
C GLU A 95 -23.05 -10.09 9.22
N LYS A 96 -23.52 -8.89 9.55
CA LYS A 96 -24.54 -8.17 8.79
C LYS A 96 -24.01 -6.80 8.39
N ILE A 97 -24.39 -6.37 7.19
CA ILE A 97 -24.04 -5.04 6.71
C ILE A 97 -24.89 -4.01 7.46
N VAL A 98 -24.23 -2.98 7.98
CA VAL A 98 -24.88 -1.88 8.67
C VAL A 98 -25.57 -1.00 7.63
N ARG A 99 -26.86 -0.75 7.84
CA ARG A 99 -27.64 0.19 7.04
C ARG A 99 -27.82 1.50 7.81
N ASP A 100 -27.93 2.59 7.07
CA ASP A 100 -28.29 3.88 7.66
C ASP A 100 -29.78 3.92 8.07
N GLY A 101 -30.21 5.00 8.72
CA GLY A 101 -31.61 5.20 9.10
C GLY A 101 -32.60 5.30 7.93
N LYS A 102 -32.11 5.30 6.68
CA LYS A 102 -32.88 5.34 5.43
C LYS A 102 -32.83 4.01 4.67
N GLY A 103 -32.23 2.97 5.26
CA GLY A 103 -32.13 1.63 4.68
C GLY A 103 -31.01 1.44 3.66
N GLN A 104 -30.17 2.44 3.42
CA GLN A 104 -29.05 2.37 2.49
C GLN A 104 -27.82 1.70 3.11
N VAL A 105 -27.00 1.06 2.29
CA VAL A 105 -25.75 0.41 2.72
C VAL A 105 -24.75 1.46 3.23
N GLN A 106 -24.23 1.26 4.43
CA GLN A 106 -23.16 2.10 4.95
C GLN A 106 -21.80 1.62 4.43
N TRP A 107 -21.16 2.45 3.61
CA TRP A 107 -19.80 2.21 3.12
C TRP A 107 -18.76 2.31 4.23
N SER A 108 -17.65 1.58 4.07
CA SER A 108 -16.51 1.69 4.97
C SER A 108 -15.74 3.00 4.71
N GLY A 109 -14.89 3.40 5.66
CA GLY A 109 -13.97 4.52 5.46
C GLY A 109 -12.74 4.16 4.59
N TYR A 110 -12.69 2.97 4.01
CA TYR A 110 -11.54 2.55 3.20
C TYR A 110 -11.38 3.42 1.93
N PRO A 111 -12.43 3.66 1.10
CA PRO A 111 -12.27 4.45 -0.12
C PRO A 111 -11.77 5.87 0.14
N SER A 112 -12.27 6.54 1.18
CA SER A 112 -11.82 7.89 1.54
C SER A 112 -10.37 7.90 2.02
N ARG A 113 -9.96 6.94 2.87
CA ARG A 113 -8.56 6.80 3.30
C ARG A 113 -7.62 6.49 2.14
N PHE A 114 -8.04 5.61 1.24
CA PHE A 114 -7.27 5.28 0.04
C PHE A 114 -7.08 6.50 -0.87
N LEU A 115 -8.15 7.28 -1.10
CA LEU A 115 -8.05 8.54 -1.85
C LEU A 115 -7.16 9.56 -1.14
N ASN A 116 -7.23 9.68 0.19
CA ASN A 116 -6.32 10.55 0.95
C ASN A 116 -4.86 10.17 0.71
N SER A 117 -4.53 8.88 0.78
CA SER A 117 -3.18 8.38 0.49
C SER A 117 -2.75 8.66 -0.95
N LEU A 118 -3.65 8.48 -1.92
CA LEU A 118 -3.36 8.73 -3.32
C LEU A 118 -3.07 10.21 -3.58
N ILE A 119 -3.88 11.11 -3.02
CA ILE A 119 -3.68 12.56 -3.12
C ILE A 119 -2.33 12.94 -2.52
N ILE A 120 -2.05 12.52 -1.29
CA ILE A 120 -0.80 12.87 -0.60
C ILE A 120 0.41 12.36 -1.36
N ALA A 121 0.42 11.07 -1.74
CA ALA A 121 1.57 10.45 -2.39
C ALA A 121 1.86 11.03 -3.78
N ILE A 122 0.83 11.26 -4.59
CA ILE A 122 1.01 11.83 -5.94
C ILE A 122 1.50 13.28 -5.81
N THR A 123 0.83 14.09 -4.99
CA THR A 123 1.19 15.50 -4.85
C THR A 123 2.59 15.66 -4.26
N SER A 124 2.95 14.93 -3.20
CA SER A 124 4.29 15.01 -2.61
C SER A 124 5.36 14.54 -3.58
N THR A 125 5.12 13.46 -4.34
CA THR A 125 6.10 12.95 -5.33
C THR A 125 6.36 13.99 -6.42
N VAL A 126 5.31 14.59 -6.98
CA VAL A 126 5.45 15.60 -8.03
C VAL A 126 6.23 16.81 -7.51
N LEU A 127 5.91 17.30 -6.31
CA LEU A 127 6.59 18.44 -5.72
C LEU A 127 8.05 18.12 -5.37
N ALA A 128 8.32 16.96 -4.76
CA ALA A 128 9.65 16.55 -4.32
C ALA A 128 10.58 16.32 -5.52
N VAL A 129 10.10 15.62 -6.55
CA VAL A 129 10.85 15.42 -7.80
C VAL A 129 11.06 16.75 -8.50
N GLY A 130 10.04 17.62 -8.55
CA GLY A 130 10.15 18.95 -9.15
C GLY A 130 11.22 19.81 -8.49
N MET A 131 11.12 20.04 -7.18
CA MET A 131 12.11 20.81 -6.42
C MET A 131 13.49 20.17 -6.45
N GLY A 132 13.57 18.85 -6.26
CA GLY A 132 14.82 18.10 -6.32
C GLY A 132 15.50 18.21 -7.69
N THR A 133 14.73 18.22 -8.78
CA THR A 133 15.25 18.40 -10.14
C THR A 133 15.84 19.80 -10.32
N PHE A 134 15.16 20.85 -9.86
CA PHE A 134 15.70 22.21 -9.94
C PHE A 134 16.99 22.37 -9.13
N THR A 135 17.01 21.84 -7.89
CA THR A 135 18.20 21.87 -7.04
C THR A 135 19.35 21.08 -7.68
N ALA A 136 19.09 19.85 -8.16
CA ALA A 136 20.10 19.02 -8.80
C ALA A 136 20.65 19.66 -10.09
N TYR A 137 19.78 20.28 -10.89
CA TYR A 137 20.22 21.02 -12.08
C TYR A 137 21.16 22.17 -11.68
N GLY A 138 20.80 22.92 -10.64
CA GLY A 138 21.61 24.00 -10.06
C GLY A 138 23.04 23.55 -9.73
N PHE A 139 23.18 22.48 -8.94
CA PHE A 139 24.48 21.92 -8.59
C PHE A 139 25.22 21.32 -9.79
N SER A 140 24.52 20.68 -10.73
CA SER A 140 25.17 20.01 -11.86
C SER A 140 25.73 20.97 -12.92
N ARG A 141 25.18 22.19 -13.03
CA ARG A 141 25.50 23.14 -14.13
C ARG A 141 26.19 24.41 -13.68
N PHE A 142 26.00 24.84 -12.44
CA PHE A 142 26.60 26.06 -11.93
C PHE A 142 27.67 25.73 -10.89
N LYS A 143 28.72 26.56 -10.83
CA LYS A 143 29.74 26.46 -9.79
C LYS A 143 29.19 27.04 -8.49
N VAL A 144 28.70 26.18 -7.60
CA VAL A 144 28.16 26.60 -6.31
C VAL A 144 29.31 26.70 -5.30
N LYS A 145 29.40 27.83 -4.59
CA LYS A 145 30.42 28.00 -3.54
C LYS A 145 30.08 27.08 -2.35
N GLY A 146 31.05 26.27 -1.91
CA GLY A 146 30.85 25.32 -0.81
C GLY A 146 29.97 24.12 -1.18
N GLU A 147 29.93 23.76 -2.47
CA GLU A 147 29.13 22.64 -2.98
C GLU A 147 29.28 21.34 -2.17
N ALA A 148 30.52 20.95 -1.85
CA ALA A 148 30.79 19.73 -1.10
C ALA A 148 30.16 19.76 0.31
N ASP A 149 30.25 20.90 1.00
CA ASP A 149 29.69 21.08 2.34
C ASP A 149 28.15 21.07 2.31
N LEU A 150 27.56 21.71 1.28
CA LEU A 150 26.11 21.73 1.08
C LEU A 150 25.56 20.33 0.77
N LEU A 151 26.22 19.60 -0.12
CA LEU A 151 25.84 18.22 -0.45
C LEU A 151 25.99 17.31 0.77
N PHE A 152 27.07 17.46 1.53
CA PHE A 152 27.27 16.73 2.79
C PHE A 152 26.16 17.04 3.81
N PHE A 153 25.77 18.31 3.96
CA PHE A 153 24.68 18.70 4.83
C PHE A 153 23.33 18.10 4.41
N ILE A 154 23.01 18.13 3.11
CA ILE A 154 21.78 17.51 2.59
C ILE A 154 21.76 16.00 2.86
N LEU A 155 22.90 15.31 2.67
CA LEU A 155 22.99 13.88 2.95
C LEU A 155 22.87 13.56 4.44
N SER A 156 23.49 14.36 5.32
CA SER A 156 23.47 14.11 6.76
C SER A 156 22.06 14.20 7.35
N THR A 157 21.24 15.13 6.87
CA THR A 157 19.82 15.25 7.29
C THR A 157 18.99 14.01 6.93
N ARG A 158 19.36 13.26 5.88
CA ARG A 158 18.68 11.99 5.49
C ARG A 158 19.14 10.77 6.29
N MET A 159 20.25 10.86 7.00
CA MET A 159 20.76 9.78 7.87
C MET A 159 20.17 9.84 9.27
N LEU A 160 19.52 10.95 9.62
CA LEU A 160 18.94 11.15 10.94
C LEU A 160 17.71 10.21 11.13
N PRO A 161 17.61 9.49 12.27
CA PRO A 161 16.50 8.58 12.49
C PRO A 161 15.16 9.33 12.56
N ALA A 162 14.19 8.95 11.71
CA ALA A 162 12.90 9.64 11.60
C ALA A 162 12.16 9.81 12.94
N VAL A 163 12.31 8.84 13.86
CA VAL A 163 11.69 8.89 15.20
C VAL A 163 12.12 10.10 16.03
N VAL A 164 13.35 10.59 15.86
CA VAL A 164 13.90 11.73 16.60
C VAL A 164 13.20 13.04 16.19
N VAL A 165 12.75 13.12 14.94
CA VAL A 165 12.10 14.31 14.37
C VAL A 165 10.59 14.29 14.58
N ALA A 166 9.99 13.12 14.79
CA ALA A 166 8.55 12.95 14.85
C ALA A 166 7.86 13.80 15.93
N ILE A 167 8.37 13.80 17.18
CA ILE A 167 7.76 14.56 18.28
C ILE A 167 7.86 16.07 18.05
N PRO A 168 9.06 16.65 17.77
CA PRO A 168 9.16 18.07 17.46
C PRO A 168 8.26 18.51 16.31
N MET A 169 8.24 17.74 15.21
CA MET A 169 7.39 18.06 14.06
C MET A 169 5.91 18.03 14.40
N PHE A 170 5.46 17.04 15.18
CA PHE A 170 4.07 16.98 15.65
C PHE A 170 3.69 18.22 16.48
N LEU A 171 4.57 18.66 17.38
CA LEU A 171 4.31 19.86 18.19
C LEU A 171 4.26 21.14 17.33
N MET A 172 5.16 21.27 16.36
CA MET A 172 5.14 22.38 15.39
C MET A 172 3.84 22.39 14.60
N TYR A 173 3.45 21.25 14.03
CA TYR A 173 2.24 21.12 13.22
C TYR A 173 0.97 21.36 14.03
N ARG A 174 0.97 20.98 15.31
CA ARG A 174 -0.10 21.31 16.24
C ARG A 174 -0.23 22.80 16.48
N ALA A 175 0.90 23.48 16.68
CA ALA A 175 0.90 24.92 16.93
C ALA A 175 0.35 25.71 15.74
N VAL A 176 0.67 25.26 14.51
CA VAL A 176 0.20 25.92 13.28
C VAL A 176 -1.13 25.40 12.73
N GLY A 177 -1.75 24.41 13.40
CA GLY A 177 -3.04 23.84 12.97
C GLY A 177 -2.98 22.96 11.72
N LEU A 178 -1.81 22.43 11.34
CA LEU A 178 -1.64 21.53 10.19
C LEU A 178 -1.84 20.04 10.54
N ASN A 179 -2.14 19.74 11.80
CA ASN A 179 -2.42 18.39 12.25
C ASN A 179 -3.66 17.81 11.56
N ASP A 180 -3.57 16.53 11.18
CA ASP A 180 -4.67 15.77 10.56
C ASP A 180 -5.18 16.40 9.24
N THR A 181 -4.29 17.09 8.51
CA THR A 181 -4.60 17.69 7.20
C THR A 181 -3.75 17.07 6.08
N HIS A 182 -4.29 17.01 4.86
CA HIS A 182 -3.51 16.62 3.68
C HIS A 182 -2.34 17.56 3.44
N LEU A 183 -2.55 18.87 3.62
CA LEU A 183 -1.51 19.88 3.41
C LEU A 183 -0.31 19.66 4.33
N GLY A 184 -0.57 19.40 5.61
CA GLY A 184 0.49 19.07 6.56
C GLY A 184 1.31 17.87 6.07
N LEU A 185 0.65 16.76 5.75
CA LEU A 185 1.36 15.55 5.29
C LEU A 185 2.12 15.79 3.97
N ILE A 186 1.57 16.56 3.03
CA ILE A 186 2.26 16.91 1.79
C ILE A 186 3.55 17.68 2.09
N ILE A 187 3.48 18.72 2.94
CA ILE A 187 4.66 19.52 3.31
C ILE A 187 5.71 18.66 4.02
N LEU A 188 5.29 17.73 4.88
CA LEU A 188 6.21 16.86 5.62
C LEU A 188 6.97 15.89 4.70
N TYR A 189 6.33 15.39 3.64
CA TYR A 189 6.91 14.38 2.74
C TYR A 189 7.59 14.95 1.49
N THR A 190 7.56 16.27 1.30
CA THR A 190 8.12 16.94 0.11
C THR A 190 9.47 17.57 0.43
#